data_AF-A0A961Z7Q0-F1
#
_entry.id   AF-A0A961Z7Q0-F1
#
_cell.length_a   1.000
_cell.length_b   1.000
_cell.length_c   1.000
_cell.angle_alpha   90.00
_cell.angle_beta   90.00
_cell.angle_gamma   90.00
#
_symmetry.space_group_name_H-M   'P 1'
#
loop_
_entity.id
_entity.type
_entity.pdbx_description
1 polymer ?
#
loop_
_entity_poly.entity_id
_entity_poly.type
_entity_poly.pdbx_seq_one_letter_code
_entity_poly.pdbx_strand_id
1 'polypeptide(L)' 'MARMNSGGQSNRDWWPNQLNLKMLHQNPPSGNPNGGAFDYADEFKKLDLAAVKKDLTALMTDSQDWW' A
#
# COMPACT_ATOMS: atom_id res chain seq x y z
N MET A 1 13.18 10.91 8.27
CA MET A 1 13.42 11.38 6.89
C MET A 1 12.07 11.60 6.21
N ALA A 2 11.58 12.84 6.19
CA ALA A 2 10.32 13.19 5.52
C ALA A 2 10.59 13.43 4.03
N ARG A 3 9.77 12.84 3.15
CA ARG A 3 9.84 13.11 1.71
C ARG A 3 9.21 14.48 1.45
N MET A 4 10.05 15.50 1.26
CA MET A 4 9.62 16.77 0.65
C MET A 4 9.25 16.48 -0.80
N ASN A 5 7.95 16.42 -1.12
CA ASN A 5 7.52 16.54 -2.51
C ASN A 5 7.53 18.04 -2.81
N SER A 6 8.68 18.52 -3.26
CA SER A 6 8.89 19.91 -3.68
C SER A 6 7.85 20.25 -4.76
N GLY A 7 6.91 21.14 -4.46
CA GLY A 7 5.89 21.66 -5.38
C GLY A 7 6.46 22.54 -6.49
N GLY A 8 7.56 22.12 -7.11
CA GLY A 8 8.15 22.72 -8.30
C GLY A 8 7.61 22.07 -9.56
N GLN A 9 7.64 22.82 -10.67
CA GLN A 9 7.26 22.31 -11.98
C GLN A 9 8.10 21.08 -12.34
N SER A 10 7.42 20.02 -12.73
CA SER A 10 7.97 18.75 -13.16
C SER A 10 8.09 18.69 -14.69
N ASN A 11 8.82 17.71 -15.22
CA ASN A 11 8.92 17.50 -16.67
C ASN A 11 7.55 17.31 -17.36
N ARG A 12 6.52 16.84 -16.63
CA ARG A 12 5.15 16.75 -17.16
C ARG A 12 4.50 18.11 -17.39
N ASP A 13 4.89 19.12 -16.61
CA ASP A 13 4.36 20.47 -16.74
C ASP A 13 4.95 21.18 -17.97
N TRP A 14 6.21 20.86 -18.32
CA TRP A 14 6.88 21.39 -19.52
C TRP A 14 6.51 20.64 -20.81
N TRP A 15 6.26 19.33 -20.74
CA TRP A 15 5.88 18.51 -21.89
C TRP A 15 4.61 17.68 -21.59
N PRO A 16 3.42 18.29 -21.67
CA PRO A 16 2.16 17.65 -21.25
C PRO A 16 1.81 16.40 -22.08
N ASN A 17 2.27 16.31 -23.33
CA ASN A 17 2.02 15.19 -24.24
C ASN A 17 3.16 14.16 -24.27
N GLN A 18 4.14 14.23 -23.36
CA GLN A 18 5.25 13.26 -23.30
C GLN A 18 4.73 11.88 -22.91
N LEU A 19 5.20 10.83 -23.59
CA LEU A 19 4.87 9.44 -23.28
C LEU A 19 5.25 9.09 -21.83
N ASN A 20 4.28 8.63 -21.05
CA ASN A 20 4.48 8.32 -19.63
C ASN A 20 4.96 6.88 -19.41
N LEU A 21 6.27 6.71 -19.22
CA LEU A 21 6.87 5.42 -18.91
C LEU A 21 6.74 5.00 -17.43
N LYS A 22 6.18 5.86 -16.56
CA LYS A 22 6.02 5.56 -15.12
C LYS A 22 5.13 4.35 -14.84
N MET A 23 4.24 4.03 -15.77
CA MET A 23 3.33 2.90 -15.63
C MET A 23 4.07 1.56 -15.71
N LEU A 24 5.21 1.50 -16.40
CA LEU A 24 5.97 0.27 -16.61
C LEU A 24 6.78 -0.18 -15.39
N HIS A 25 6.97 0.71 -14.40
CA HIS A 25 7.74 0.42 -13.19
C HIS A 25 6.93 0.70 -11.92
N GLN A 26 5.61 0.54 -11.99
CA GLN A 26 4.75 0.61 -10.81
C GLN A 26 5.07 -0.54 -9.86
N ASN A 27 5.08 -0.26 -8.56
CA ASN A 27 5.31 -1.22 -7.47
C ASN A 27 6.57 -2.11 -7.67
N PRO A 28 7.77 -1.50 -7.84
CA PRO A 28 8.99 -2.28 -8.00
C PRO A 28 9.28 -3.07 -6.72
N PRO A 29 9.99 -4.23 -6.80
CA PRO A 29 10.32 -5.03 -5.62
C PRO A 29 11.07 -4.27 -4.52
N SER A 30 11.88 -3.26 -4.89
CA SER A 30 12.56 -2.37 -3.94
C SER A 30 11.61 -1.50 -3.12
N GLY A 31 10.39 -1.28 -3.60
CA GLY A 31 9.32 -0.59 -2.87
C GLY A 31 8.46 -1.51 -2.00
N ASN A 32 8.66 -2.84 -2.09
CA ASN A 32 7.91 -3.81 -1.29
C ASN A 32 8.60 -4.02 0.07
N PRO A 33 7.99 -3.63 1.20
CA PRO A 33 8.59 -3.81 2.52
C PRO A 33 8.68 -5.29 2.95
N ASN A 34 7.87 -6.17 2.36
CA ASN A 34 7.82 -7.59 2.74
C ASN A 34 8.97 -8.41 2.12
N GLY A 35 9.73 -7.82 1.20
CA GLY A 35 10.86 -8.49 0.54
C GLY A 35 10.43 -9.53 -0.51
N GLY A 36 11.43 -10.06 -1.23
CA GLY A 36 11.18 -10.95 -2.39
C GLY A 36 10.84 -12.40 -2.05
N ALA A 37 11.05 -12.83 -0.81
CA ALA A 37 10.77 -14.20 -0.37
C ALA A 37 9.38 -14.36 0.28
N PHE A 38 8.63 -13.26 0.46
CA PHE A 38 7.33 -13.29 1.11
C PHE A 38 6.24 -13.77 0.16
N ASP A 39 5.54 -14.84 0.54
CA ASP A 39 4.38 -15.37 -0.18
C ASP A 39 3.09 -15.10 0.61
N TYR A 40 2.31 -14.13 0.15
CA TYR A 40 1.04 -13.78 0.78
C TYR A 40 0.02 -14.93 0.76
N ALA A 41 -0.02 -15.72 -0.32
CA ALA A 41 -1.00 -16.79 -0.45
C ALA A 41 -0.72 -17.90 0.57
N ASP A 42 0.56 -18.22 0.81
CA ASP A 42 0.94 -19.22 1.79
C ASP A 42 0.76 -18.73 3.23
N GLU A 43 1.07 -17.47 3.53
CA GLU A 43 0.79 -16.89 4.85
C GLU A 43 -0.71 -16.78 5.14
N PHE A 44 -1.51 -16.40 4.13
CA PHE A 44 -2.96 -16.31 4.28
C PHE A 44 -3.62 -17.66 4.58
N LYS A 45 -3.11 -18.77 4.01
CA LYS A 45 -3.63 -20.12 4.30
C LYS A 45 -3.41 -20.53 5.76
N LYS A 46 -2.39 -19.99 6.43
CA LYS A 46 -2.09 -20.27 7.85
C LYS A 46 -2.95 -19.45 8.80
N LEU A 47 -3.67 -18.44 8.29
CA LEU A 47 -4.46 -17.52 9.09
C LEU A 47 -5.73 -18.18 9.62
N ASP A 48 -6.02 -18.01 10.91
CA ASP A 48 -7.31 -18.38 11.49
C ASP A 48 -8.39 -17.37 11.07
N LEU A 49 -9.07 -17.68 9.98
CA LEU A 49 -10.16 -16.83 9.47
C LEU A 49 -11.38 -16.78 10.39
N ALA A 50 -11.59 -17.78 11.26
CA ALA A 50 -12.70 -17.74 12.21
C ALA A 50 -12.41 -16.75 13.33
N ALA A 51 -11.19 -16.75 13.87
CA ALA A 51 -10.73 -15.76 14.84
C ALA A 51 -10.80 -14.34 14.26
N VAL A 52 -10.26 -14.10 13.06
CA VAL A 52 -10.29 -12.77 12.42
C VAL A 52 -11.72 -12.25 12.24
N LYS A 53 -12.65 -13.09 11.78
CA LYS A 53 -14.06 -12.69 11.63
C LYS A 53 -14.71 -12.35 12.97
N LYS A 54 -14.38 -13.12 14.02
CA LYS A 54 -14.88 -12.87 15.37
C LYS A 54 -14.37 -11.53 15.90
N ASP A 55 -13.08 -11.28 15.75
CA ASP A 55 -12.43 -10.04 16.20
C ASP A 55 -13.01 -8.82 15.45
N LEU A 56 -13.24 -8.93 14.15
CA LEU A 56 -13.94 -7.91 13.36
C LEU A 56 -15.37 -7.67 13.86
N THR A 57 -16.11 -8.73 14.22
CA THR A 57 -17.47 -8.60 14.74
C THR A 57 -17.48 -7.90 16.10
N ALA A 58 -16.51 -8.20 16.97
CA ALA A 58 -16.37 -7.51 18.25
C ALA A 58 -16.04 -6.02 18.04
N LEU A 59 -15.11 -5.71 17.12
CA LEU A 59 -14.72 -4.34 16.78
C LEU A 59 -15.90 -3.48 16.31
N MET A 60 -16.87 -4.07 15.61
CA MET A 60 -18.09 -3.34 15.18
C MET A 60 -18.90 -2.75 16.35
N THR A 61 -18.69 -3.24 17.57
CA THR A 61 -19.37 -2.76 18.79
C THR A 61 -18.43 -2.05 19.77
N ASP A 62 -17.16 -1.92 19.42
CA ASP A 62 -16.12 -1.33 20.27
C ASP A 62 -15.82 0.11 19.83
N SER A 63 -16.67 1.03 20.25
CA SER A 63 -16.57 2.46 19.89
C SER A 63 -15.27 3.04 20.40
N GLN A 64 -14.63 3.85 19.56
CA GLN A 64 -13.39 4.52 19.91
C GLN A 64 -13.66 6.01 20.07
N ASP A 65 -13.29 6.60 21.21
CA ASP A 65 -13.63 8.01 21.50
C ASP A 65 -13.03 9.03 20.50
N TRP A 66 -12.03 8.60 19.73
CA TRP A 66 -11.38 9.42 18.71
C TRP A 66 -12.07 9.37 17.33
N TRP A 67 -13.09 8.51 17.14
CA TRP A 67 -13.87 8.38 15.91
C TRP A 67 -15.33 8.06 16.16
#